data_AF-A0A099NTL9-F1
#
_entry.id   AF-A0A099NTL9-F1
#
_cell.length_a   1.000
_cell.length_b   1.000
_cell.length_c   1.000
_cell.angle_alpha   90.00
_cell.angle_beta   90.00
_cell.angle_gamma   90.00
#
_symmetry.space_group_name_H-M   'P 1'
#
loop_
_entity.id
_entity.type
_entity.pdbx_description
1 polymer ?
#
loop_
_entity_poly.entity_id
_entity_poly.type
_entity_poly.pdbx_seq_one_letter_code
_entity_poly.pdbx_strand_id
1 'polypeptide(L)'
;MSGEIPAQVHNSRVTKGKDLDLNYKIGSTHQARVLDYSMFDNYYILTMDKEQIDASFLKATEIPVGQKVTCKVEKVSPEGIIVNLENNFQATVPDIHISDIKLVYPERKFKIGASVKGRVLNVRAYGSKSFITVTLKRSLVNADDEEIVTSYDMLDIGKKVPATVQKILPSGCVVSFFGNVSAFLPNAEISETYVRNANDFVKVGQTVKVRVISVDKALSKCMVSLRVSSDMTDEQVNALSKLVPGKSIVNAEVLEKERDSVIVKLDDCEVRGIVHVGHLADGLPDVARSQLKKLKI
;
A
#
# COMPACT_ATOMS: atom_id res chain seq x y z
N MET A 1 17.35 -36.68 -22.62
CA MET A 1 16.59 -37.72 -21.89
C MET A 1 15.24 -37.13 -21.53
N SER A 2 14.27 -37.22 -22.43
CA SER A 2 12.87 -36.89 -22.15
C SER A 2 12.25 -38.07 -21.41
N GLY A 3 12.43 -38.10 -20.08
CA GLY A 3 11.79 -39.12 -19.25
C GLY A 3 10.29 -38.86 -19.20
N GLU A 4 9.50 -39.81 -19.68
CA GLU A 4 8.05 -39.79 -19.52
C GLU A 4 7.72 -40.09 -18.05
N ILE A 5 7.30 -39.08 -17.31
CA ILE A 5 6.87 -39.24 -15.92
C ILE A 5 5.39 -39.65 -15.95
N PRO A 6 5.01 -40.80 -15.36
CA PRO A 6 3.61 -41.23 -15.33
C PRO A 6 2.76 -40.24 -14.53
N ALA A 7 1.46 -40.19 -14.84
CA ALA A 7 0.51 -39.33 -14.14
C ALA A 7 -0.82 -40.06 -13.93
N GLN A 8 -1.52 -39.75 -12.83
CA GLN A 8 -2.80 -40.35 -12.51
C GLN A 8 -3.89 -39.30 -12.30
N VAL A 9 -5.10 -39.63 -12.74
CA VAL A 9 -6.32 -38.86 -12.48
C VAL A 9 -7.23 -39.73 -11.62
N HIS A 10 -7.69 -39.22 -10.48
CA HIS A 10 -8.61 -39.95 -9.63
C HIS A 10 -10.04 -39.80 -10.15
N ASN A 11 -10.77 -40.90 -10.37
CA ASN A 11 -12.12 -40.89 -10.97
C ASN A 11 -13.15 -40.05 -10.21
N SER A 12 -12.93 -39.78 -8.92
CA SER A 12 -13.82 -38.90 -8.13
C SER A 12 -13.66 -37.40 -8.44
N ARG A 13 -12.58 -37.02 -9.14
CA ARG A 13 -12.25 -35.65 -9.58
C ARG A 13 -12.44 -35.49 -11.09
N VAL A 14 -13.42 -36.23 -11.61
CA VAL A 14 -13.91 -36.10 -12.97
C VAL A 14 -15.40 -35.80 -12.85
N THR A 15 -15.84 -34.75 -13.54
CA THR A 15 -17.19 -34.18 -13.47
C THR A 15 -18.27 -35.24 -13.29
N LYS A 16 -18.98 -35.20 -12.15
CA LYS A 16 -20.05 -36.13 -11.84
C LYS A 16 -21.20 -35.94 -12.83
N GLY A 17 -21.49 -36.97 -13.64
CA GLY A 17 -22.76 -37.03 -14.40
C GLY A 17 -22.68 -37.43 -15.87
N LYS A 18 -21.55 -37.91 -16.39
CA LYS A 18 -21.51 -38.55 -17.72
C LYS A 18 -20.66 -39.80 -17.68
N ASP A 19 -21.16 -40.88 -18.27
CA ASP A 19 -20.47 -42.17 -18.41
C ASP A 19 -19.00 -41.95 -18.82
N LEU A 20 -18.09 -42.27 -17.89
CA LEU A 20 -16.64 -42.04 -18.01
C LEU A 20 -16.05 -42.82 -19.18
N ASP A 21 -16.59 -44.02 -19.44
CA ASP A 21 -16.08 -44.99 -20.40
C ASP A 21 -16.24 -44.55 -21.86
N LEU A 22 -17.12 -43.58 -22.14
CA LEU A 22 -17.38 -43.09 -23.50
C LEU A 22 -16.46 -41.93 -23.92
N ASN A 23 -16.00 -41.12 -22.97
CA ASN A 23 -15.25 -39.89 -23.26
C ASN A 23 -13.73 -40.06 -23.21
N TYR A 24 -13.22 -41.09 -22.53
CA TYR A 24 -11.78 -41.29 -22.30
C TYR A 24 -11.34 -42.66 -22.83
N LYS A 25 -11.04 -42.74 -24.14
CA LYS A 25 -10.50 -43.95 -24.77
C LYS A 25 -8.98 -43.99 -24.67
N ILE A 26 -8.39 -45.18 -24.64
CA ILE A 26 -6.93 -45.34 -24.67
C ILE A 26 -6.39 -44.66 -25.93
N GLY A 27 -5.56 -43.61 -25.76
CA GLY A 27 -4.99 -42.81 -26.85
C GLY A 27 -5.68 -41.47 -27.14
N SER A 28 -6.76 -41.10 -26.44
CA SER A 28 -7.36 -39.77 -26.57
C SER A 28 -6.58 -38.70 -25.80
N THR A 29 -6.48 -37.50 -26.36
CA THR A 29 -5.82 -36.34 -25.75
C THR A 29 -6.84 -35.45 -25.05
N HIS A 30 -6.57 -35.09 -23.81
CA HIS A 30 -7.46 -34.27 -22.99
C HIS A 30 -6.65 -33.22 -22.22
N GLN A 31 -7.24 -32.06 -22.00
CA GLN A 31 -6.64 -31.03 -21.16
C GLN A 31 -6.81 -31.43 -19.69
N ALA A 32 -5.67 -31.57 -19.01
CA ALA A 32 -5.61 -31.86 -17.58
C ALA A 32 -4.80 -30.79 -16.87
N ARG A 33 -5.16 -30.46 -15.63
CA ARG A 33 -4.36 -29.58 -14.77
C ARG A 33 -3.60 -30.39 -13.73
N VAL A 34 -2.33 -30.04 -13.53
CA VAL A 34 -1.50 -30.63 -12.47
C VAL A 34 -1.91 -30.08 -11.12
N LEU A 35 -2.26 -30.95 -10.18
CA LEU A 35 -2.61 -30.60 -8.80
C LEU A 35 -1.41 -30.73 -7.86
N ASP A 36 -0.70 -31.85 -7.97
CA ASP A 36 0.39 -32.20 -7.06
C ASP A 36 1.38 -33.20 -7.68
N TYR A 37 2.50 -33.40 -7.00
CA TYR A 37 3.53 -34.36 -7.40
C TYR A 37 3.87 -35.28 -6.23
N SER A 38 3.63 -36.59 -6.41
CA SER A 38 4.05 -37.60 -5.43
C SER A 38 5.53 -37.88 -5.63
N MET A 39 6.37 -37.34 -4.75
CA MET A 39 7.82 -37.60 -4.79
C MET A 39 8.16 -39.07 -4.51
N PHE A 40 7.34 -39.77 -3.71
CA PHE A 40 7.57 -41.16 -3.33
C PHE A 40 7.37 -42.12 -4.50
N ASP A 41 6.30 -41.91 -5.27
CA ASP A 41 5.90 -42.80 -6.35
C ASP A 41 6.31 -42.27 -7.74
N ASN A 42 6.91 -41.07 -7.79
CA ASN A 42 7.37 -40.39 -9.00
C ASN A 42 6.27 -40.27 -10.07
N TYR A 43 5.08 -39.79 -9.68
CA TYR A 43 4.00 -39.48 -10.61
C TYR A 43 3.32 -38.15 -10.28
N TYR A 44 2.71 -37.53 -11.30
CA TYR A 44 1.88 -36.33 -11.13
C TYR A 44 0.42 -36.69 -10.88
N ILE A 45 -0.21 -35.98 -9.95
CA ILE A 45 -1.66 -36.03 -9.72
C ILE A 45 -2.30 -34.96 -10.59
N LEU A 46 -3.16 -35.39 -11.51
CA LEU A 46 -3.87 -34.53 -12.46
C LEU A 46 -5.36 -34.50 -12.16
N THR A 47 -6.03 -33.44 -12.60
CA THR A 47 -7.49 -33.32 -12.63
C THR A 47 -7.99 -33.01 -14.04
N MET A 48 -9.13 -33.59 -14.39
CA MET A 48 -9.84 -33.33 -15.64
C MET A 48 -11.13 -32.52 -15.39
N ASP A 49 -11.37 -32.09 -14.15
CA ASP A 49 -12.53 -31.27 -13.81
C ASP A 49 -12.44 -29.89 -14.46
N LYS A 50 -13.42 -29.58 -15.32
CA LYS A 50 -13.49 -28.29 -16.03
C LYS A 50 -13.48 -27.10 -15.07
N GLU A 51 -14.19 -27.20 -13.94
CA GLU A 51 -14.22 -26.15 -12.93
C GLU A 51 -12.82 -25.87 -12.33
N GLN A 52 -12.00 -26.91 -12.14
CA GLN A 52 -10.64 -26.77 -11.60
C GLN A 52 -9.63 -26.34 -12.66
N ILE A 53 -9.90 -26.63 -13.93
CA ILE A 53 -9.11 -26.16 -15.07
C ILE A 53 -9.34 -24.66 -15.29
N ASP A 54 -10.61 -24.22 -15.27
CA ASP A 54 -10.99 -22.82 -15.50
C ASP A 54 -10.70 -21.92 -14.29
N ALA A 55 -10.63 -22.49 -13.08
CA ALA A 55 -10.29 -21.77 -11.86
C ALA A 55 -8.94 -21.05 -11.97
N SER A 56 -8.85 -19.75 -11.65
CA SER A 56 -7.56 -19.05 -11.76
C SER A 56 -6.49 -19.58 -10.79
N PHE A 57 -6.88 -19.91 -9.55
CA PHE A 57 -5.97 -20.40 -8.51
C PHE A 57 -6.55 -21.63 -7.83
N LEU A 58 -5.73 -22.67 -7.62
CA LEU A 58 -6.11 -23.91 -6.93
C LEU A 58 -5.73 -23.91 -5.46
N LYS A 59 -4.58 -23.29 -5.14
CA LYS A 59 -4.09 -23.16 -3.77
C LYS A 59 -4.11 -21.69 -3.38
N ALA A 60 -4.43 -21.41 -2.12
CA ALA A 60 -4.40 -20.04 -1.61
C ALA A 60 -3.01 -19.38 -1.76
N THR A 61 -1.94 -20.18 -1.71
CA THR A 61 -0.54 -19.73 -1.90
C THR A 61 -0.22 -19.28 -3.31
N GLU A 62 -0.99 -19.71 -4.30
CA GLU A 62 -0.79 -19.31 -5.71
C GLU A 62 -1.32 -17.91 -5.98
N ILE A 63 -2.14 -17.35 -5.09
CA ILE A 63 -2.73 -16.02 -5.26
C ILE A 63 -1.64 -14.97 -5.04
N PRO A 64 -1.23 -14.22 -6.09
CA PRO A 64 -0.22 -13.18 -5.94
C PRO A 64 -0.74 -12.05 -5.03
N VAL A 65 0.13 -11.63 -4.12
CA VAL A 65 -0.11 -10.46 -3.28
C VAL A 65 -0.25 -9.24 -4.18
N GLY A 66 -1.22 -8.38 -3.88
CA GLY A 66 -1.52 -7.23 -4.70
C GLY A 66 -2.39 -7.53 -5.92
N GLN A 67 -2.98 -8.71 -6.07
CA GLN A 67 -3.96 -8.94 -7.15
C GLN A 67 -5.31 -8.29 -6.85
N LYS A 68 -5.94 -7.68 -7.87
CA LYS A 68 -7.34 -7.25 -7.82
C LYS A 68 -8.26 -8.48 -7.91
N VAL A 69 -9.15 -8.63 -6.94
CA VAL A 69 -10.02 -9.80 -6.80
C VAL A 69 -11.46 -9.36 -6.54
N THR A 70 -12.41 -10.06 -7.14
CA THR A 70 -13.83 -9.90 -6.83
C THR A 70 -14.17 -10.82 -5.66
N CYS A 71 -14.84 -10.28 -4.64
CA CYS A 71 -15.20 -11.05 -3.46
C CYS A 71 -16.68 -10.81 -3.07
N LYS A 72 -17.32 -11.84 -2.52
CA LYS A 72 -18.69 -11.79 -2.02
C LYS A 72 -18.67 -11.74 -0.50
N VAL A 73 -19.43 -10.81 0.08
CA VAL A 73 -19.51 -10.67 1.53
C VAL A 73 -20.26 -11.85 2.14
N GLU A 74 -19.63 -12.61 3.03
CA GLU A 74 -20.25 -13.73 3.73
C GLU A 74 -20.76 -13.28 5.10
N LYS A 75 -19.89 -12.62 5.87
CA LYS A 75 -20.21 -12.15 7.22
C LYS A 75 -19.63 -10.77 7.45
N VAL A 76 -20.41 -9.89 8.06
CA VAL A 76 -19.97 -8.56 8.49
C VAL A 76 -19.95 -8.55 10.01
N SER A 77 -18.83 -8.13 10.59
CA SER A 77 -18.72 -7.84 12.02
C SER A 77 -18.04 -6.47 12.22
N PRO A 78 -18.10 -5.90 13.44
CA PRO A 78 -17.42 -4.64 13.74
C PRO A 78 -15.89 -4.73 13.64
N GLU A 79 -15.32 -5.89 13.94
CA GLU A 79 -13.87 -6.13 13.92
C GLU A 79 -13.33 -6.42 12.51
N GLY A 80 -14.19 -6.85 11.59
CA GLY A 80 -13.79 -7.15 10.22
C GLY A 80 -14.92 -7.74 9.36
N ILE A 81 -14.63 -7.95 8.09
CA ILE A 81 -15.56 -8.56 7.14
C ILE A 81 -14.94 -9.85 6.64
N ILE A 82 -15.71 -10.92 6.66
CA ILE A 82 -15.35 -12.18 6.02
C ILE A 82 -15.95 -12.18 4.63
N VAL A 83 -15.08 -12.34 3.63
CA VAL A 83 -15.45 -12.34 2.22
C VAL A 83 -14.99 -13.64 1.57
N ASN A 84 -15.79 -14.14 0.63
CA ASN A 84 -15.47 -15.31 -0.16
C ASN A 84 -14.98 -14.86 -1.54
N LEU A 85 -13.80 -15.33 -1.94
CA LEU A 85 -13.19 -15.07 -3.25
C LEU A 85 -13.75 -16.02 -4.32
N GLU A 86 -13.45 -15.74 -5.58
CA GLU A 86 -13.61 -16.72 -6.65
C GLU A 86 -12.81 -17.99 -6.29
N ASN A 87 -13.42 -19.17 -6.47
CA ASN A 87 -12.91 -20.50 -6.08
C ASN A 87 -13.08 -20.91 -4.60
N ASN A 88 -14.03 -20.30 -3.88
CA ASN A 88 -14.39 -20.66 -2.49
C ASN A 88 -13.26 -20.45 -1.45
N PHE A 89 -12.32 -19.54 -1.72
CA PHE A 89 -11.35 -19.14 -0.72
C PHE A 89 -11.94 -18.11 0.24
N GLN A 90 -11.94 -18.43 1.52
CA GLN A 90 -12.33 -17.49 2.56
C GLN A 90 -11.19 -16.49 2.84
N ALA A 91 -11.52 -15.20 2.81
CA ALA A 91 -10.63 -14.11 3.12
C ALA A 91 -11.20 -13.19 4.20
N THR A 92 -10.32 -12.56 4.95
CA THR A 92 -10.66 -11.64 6.03
C THR A 92 -10.24 -10.22 5.64
N VAL A 93 -11.11 -9.25 5.87
CA VAL A 93 -10.86 -7.82 5.73
C VAL A 93 -10.86 -7.21 7.14
N PRO A 94 -9.71 -6.79 7.69
CA PRO A 94 -9.64 -6.10 8.96
C PRO A 94 -10.38 -4.75 8.91
N ASP A 95 -10.86 -4.27 10.06
CA ASP A 95 -11.50 -2.96 10.24
C ASP A 95 -10.74 -1.80 9.56
N ILE A 96 -9.42 -1.78 9.70
CA ILE A 96 -8.50 -0.80 9.11
C ILE A 96 -8.59 -0.78 7.58
N HIS A 97 -8.95 -1.90 6.94
CA HIS A 97 -8.94 -2.07 5.49
C HIS A 97 -10.34 -2.13 4.85
N ILE A 98 -11.41 -1.88 5.61
CA ILE A 98 -12.78 -1.84 5.10
C ILE A 98 -13.01 -0.61 4.20
N SER A 99 -12.54 0.55 4.63
CA SER A 99 -12.69 1.81 3.89
C SER A 99 -11.66 2.84 4.31
N ASP A 100 -11.48 3.87 3.47
CA ASP A 100 -10.54 4.97 3.75
C ASP A 100 -10.98 5.83 4.94
N ILE A 101 -12.28 5.84 5.23
CA ILE A 101 -12.88 6.50 6.40
C ILE A 101 -13.25 5.41 7.41
N LYS A 102 -12.97 5.64 8.69
CA LYS A 102 -13.39 4.74 9.77
C LYS A 102 -14.92 4.71 9.85
N LEU A 103 -15.52 3.57 9.54
CA LEU A 103 -16.96 3.36 9.64
C LEU A 103 -17.29 2.85 11.04
N VAL A 104 -18.24 3.52 11.71
CA VAL A 104 -18.77 3.07 13.00
C VAL A 104 -19.70 1.86 12.82
N TYR A 105 -20.44 1.83 11.71
CA TYR A 105 -21.38 0.73 11.37
C TYR A 105 -21.09 0.18 9.97
N PRO A 106 -20.19 -0.82 9.83
CA PRO A 106 -19.89 -1.45 8.55
C PRO A 106 -21.11 -2.09 7.86
N GLU A 107 -22.05 -2.63 8.65
CA GLU A 107 -23.26 -3.33 8.18
C GLU A 107 -24.18 -2.48 7.30
N ARG A 108 -24.17 -1.15 7.48
CA ARG A 108 -25.00 -0.25 6.67
C ARG A 108 -24.52 -0.17 5.22
N LYS A 109 -23.21 -0.33 5.01
CA LYS A 109 -22.57 -0.18 3.70
C LYS A 109 -22.39 -1.52 2.99
N PHE A 110 -22.05 -2.57 3.75
CA PHE A 110 -21.79 -3.90 3.22
C PHE A 110 -22.94 -4.83 3.60
N LYS A 111 -23.71 -5.27 2.60
CA LYS A 111 -24.76 -6.28 2.78
C LYS A 111 -24.19 -7.67 2.55
N ILE A 112 -24.71 -8.65 3.30
CA ILE A 112 -24.40 -10.06 3.10
C ILE A 112 -24.80 -10.46 1.67
N GLY A 113 -23.91 -11.15 0.97
CA GLY A 113 -24.06 -11.55 -0.43
C GLY A 113 -23.67 -10.49 -1.47
N ALA A 114 -23.35 -9.25 -1.05
CA ALA A 114 -22.93 -8.22 -1.99
C ALA A 114 -21.57 -8.57 -2.61
N SER A 115 -21.42 -8.32 -3.90
CA SER A 115 -20.14 -8.42 -4.61
C SER A 115 -19.38 -7.11 -4.47
N VAL A 116 -18.13 -7.18 -4.01
CA VAL A 116 -17.23 -6.06 -3.80
C VAL A 116 -15.87 -6.34 -4.44
N LYS A 117 -15.24 -5.29 -4.97
CA LYS A 117 -13.87 -5.37 -5.50
C LYS A 117 -12.90 -5.13 -4.36
N GLY A 118 -11.95 -6.04 -4.22
CA GLY A 118 -10.89 -5.95 -3.23
C GLY A 118 -9.53 -6.19 -3.86
N ARG A 119 -8.49 -6.00 -3.06
CA ARG A 119 -7.11 -6.30 -3.45
C ARG A 119 -6.46 -7.16 -2.38
N VAL A 120 -5.74 -8.21 -2.79
CA VAL A 120 -5.12 -9.15 -1.84
C VAL A 120 -3.99 -8.44 -1.12
N LEU A 121 -4.14 -8.23 0.19
CA LEU A 121 -3.14 -7.57 1.03
C LEU A 121 -2.02 -8.54 1.40
N ASN A 122 -2.35 -9.74 1.85
CA ASN A 122 -1.37 -10.72 2.32
C ASN A 122 -1.97 -12.13 2.26
N VAL A 123 -1.13 -13.13 1.99
CA VAL A 123 -1.50 -14.54 2.09
C VAL A 123 -0.55 -15.19 3.08
N ARG A 124 -1.10 -15.73 4.18
CA ARG A 124 -0.36 -16.52 5.15
C ARG A 124 -0.85 -17.96 5.13
N ALA A 125 0.04 -18.91 4.87
CA ALA A 125 -0.26 -20.33 4.95
C ALA A 125 0.38 -20.93 6.21
N TYR A 126 -0.43 -21.53 7.07
CA TYR A 126 0.00 -22.29 8.25
C TYR A 126 -0.49 -23.73 8.09
N GLY A 127 0.39 -24.59 7.57
CA GLY A 127 0.03 -25.97 7.24
C GLY A 127 -1.14 -26.04 6.28
N SER A 128 -2.22 -26.74 6.67
CA SER A 128 -3.43 -26.90 5.85
C SER A 128 -4.36 -25.68 5.87
N LYS A 129 -4.16 -24.72 6.78
CA LYS A 129 -5.01 -23.51 6.86
C LYS A 129 -4.32 -22.35 6.19
N SER A 130 -5.02 -21.69 5.29
CA SER A 130 -4.58 -20.44 4.66
C SER A 130 -5.44 -19.29 5.17
N PHE A 131 -4.78 -18.18 5.49
CA PHE A 131 -5.38 -16.93 5.91
C PHE A 131 -5.07 -15.89 4.85
N ILE A 132 -6.09 -15.52 4.09
CA ILE A 132 -5.99 -14.48 3.07
C ILE A 132 -6.53 -13.20 3.67
N THR A 133 -5.73 -12.14 3.62
CA THR A 133 -6.15 -10.80 4.04
C THR A 133 -6.40 -9.96 2.80
N VAL A 134 -7.55 -9.30 2.71
CA VAL A 134 -7.95 -8.47 1.56
C VAL A 134 -8.20 -7.04 2.04
N THR A 135 -7.92 -6.07 1.17
CA THR A 135 -8.27 -4.66 1.38
C THR A 135 -9.43 -4.24 0.46
N LEU A 136 -10.40 -3.52 1.02
CA LEU A 136 -11.55 -2.93 0.32
C LEU A 136 -11.44 -1.41 0.19
N LYS A 137 -10.32 -0.82 0.64
CA LYS A 137 -10.05 0.61 0.48
C LYS A 137 -10.00 1.02 -0.97
N ARG A 138 -10.71 2.09 -1.32
CA ARG A 138 -10.74 2.57 -2.70
C ARG A 138 -9.37 3.05 -3.14
N SER A 139 -8.63 3.72 -2.25
CA SER A 139 -7.29 4.23 -2.54
C SER A 139 -6.31 3.13 -2.92
N LEU A 140 -6.41 1.95 -2.29
CA LEU A 140 -5.50 0.82 -2.54
C LEU A 140 -5.99 -0.08 -3.68
N VAL A 141 -7.30 -0.19 -3.88
CA VAL A 141 -7.88 -0.98 -4.97
C VAL A 141 -7.69 -0.29 -6.32
N ASN A 142 -7.82 1.05 -6.34
CA ASN A 142 -7.66 1.86 -7.55
C ASN A 142 -6.22 2.29 -7.80
N ALA A 143 -5.27 2.00 -6.90
CA ALA A 143 -3.86 2.27 -7.14
C ALA A 143 -3.36 1.49 -8.37
N ASP A 144 -2.46 2.12 -9.12
CA ASP A 144 -1.80 1.52 -10.27
C ASP A 144 -0.92 0.36 -9.83
N ASP A 145 -0.79 -0.64 -10.68
CA ASP A 145 -0.11 -1.89 -10.34
C ASP A 145 1.40 -1.68 -10.14
N GLU A 146 1.97 -0.62 -10.74
CA GLU A 146 3.38 -0.22 -10.61
C GLU A 146 3.70 0.43 -9.25
N GLU A 147 2.72 1.07 -8.61
CA GLU A 147 2.88 1.70 -7.30
C GLU A 147 2.85 0.66 -6.16
N ILE A 148 2.56 -0.62 -6.47
CA ILE A 148 2.32 -1.65 -5.45
C ILE A 148 3.60 -2.37 -5.08
N VAL A 149 3.91 -2.25 -3.80
CA VAL A 149 5.05 -2.92 -3.18
C VAL A 149 4.58 -4.17 -2.47
N THR A 150 5.05 -5.33 -2.95
CA THR A 150 4.75 -6.64 -2.35
C THR A 150 5.94 -7.22 -1.58
N SER A 151 7.17 -6.84 -1.95
CA SER A 151 8.43 -7.26 -1.32
C SER A 151 9.40 -6.09 -1.17
N TYR A 152 10.41 -6.25 -0.31
CA TYR A 152 11.48 -5.26 -0.13
C TYR A 152 12.36 -5.08 -1.38
N ASP A 153 12.35 -6.04 -2.30
CA ASP A 153 13.14 -5.96 -3.52
C ASP A 153 12.58 -4.97 -4.54
N MET A 154 11.26 -4.74 -4.51
CA MET A 154 10.55 -3.77 -5.35
C MET A 154 10.63 -2.34 -4.81
N LEU A 155 11.22 -2.14 -3.63
CA LEU A 155 11.41 -0.83 -3.03
C LEU A 155 12.71 -0.22 -3.53
N ASP A 156 12.57 0.80 -4.37
CA ASP A 156 13.66 1.66 -4.79
C ASP A 156 13.57 3.02 -4.11
N ILE A 157 14.74 3.60 -3.82
CA ILE A 157 14.85 4.93 -3.22
C ILE A 157 14.22 5.96 -4.16
N GLY A 158 13.38 6.84 -3.61
CA GLY A 158 12.68 7.89 -4.34
C GLY A 158 11.33 7.49 -4.93
N LYS A 159 10.98 6.20 -4.94
CA LYS A 159 9.68 5.74 -5.45
C LYS A 159 8.54 6.22 -4.54
N LYS A 160 7.44 6.68 -5.16
CA LYS A 160 6.20 7.03 -4.47
C LYS A 160 5.27 5.82 -4.43
N VAL A 161 4.82 5.46 -3.23
CA VAL A 161 4.06 4.24 -3.00
C VAL A 161 2.94 4.51 -1.98
N PRO A 162 1.70 4.02 -2.20
CA PRO A 162 0.63 4.14 -1.24
C PRO A 162 0.86 3.17 -0.07
N ALA A 163 0.83 3.69 1.15
CA ALA A 163 1.00 2.94 2.38
C ALA A 163 -0.21 3.15 3.31
N THR A 164 -0.50 2.17 4.17
CA THR A 164 -1.50 2.30 5.22
C THR A 164 -0.83 2.43 6.58
N VAL A 165 -1.24 3.43 7.35
CA VAL A 165 -0.73 3.68 8.70
C VAL A 165 -1.24 2.58 9.63
N GLN A 166 -0.33 1.78 10.16
CA GLN A 166 -0.67 0.66 11.04
C GLN A 166 -0.67 1.08 12.50
N LYS A 167 0.33 1.86 12.91
CA LYS A 167 0.49 2.30 14.30
C LYS A 167 1.20 3.65 14.37
N ILE A 168 0.83 4.46 15.34
CA ILE A 168 1.49 5.72 15.65
C ILE A 168 2.29 5.53 16.94
N LEU A 169 3.55 5.96 16.92
CA LEU A 169 4.50 5.93 18.02
C LEU A 169 4.89 7.38 18.38
N PRO A 170 5.46 7.64 19.56
CA PRO A 170 5.92 8.99 19.90
C PRO A 170 7.00 9.52 18.96
N SER A 171 7.84 8.64 18.40
CA SER A 171 8.95 8.99 17.50
C SER A 171 8.58 9.04 16.01
N GLY A 172 7.39 8.57 15.62
CA GLY A 172 7.03 8.39 14.22
C GLY A 172 5.78 7.54 14.02
N CYS A 173 5.54 7.12 12.80
CA CYS A 173 4.47 6.20 12.43
C CYS A 173 5.05 4.94 11.79
N VAL A 174 4.43 3.80 12.04
CA VAL A 174 4.68 2.58 11.29
C VAL A 174 3.63 2.49 10.19
N VAL A 175 4.10 2.43 8.96
CA VAL A 175 3.25 2.23 7.78
C VAL A 175 3.47 0.83 7.22
N SER A 176 2.40 0.28 6.66
CA SER A 176 2.35 -1.06 6.08
C SER A 176 1.98 -0.97 4.61
N PHE A 177 2.61 -1.82 3.80
CA PHE A 177 2.31 -1.97 2.38
C PHE A 177 1.60 -3.31 2.15
N PHE A 178 1.55 -3.76 0.90
CA PHE A 178 1.12 -5.11 0.60
C PHE A 178 2.18 -6.12 1.04
N GLY A 179 1.75 -7.35 1.33
CA GLY A 179 2.58 -8.43 1.81
C GLY A 179 2.97 -8.24 3.28
N ASN A 180 4.23 -8.56 3.58
CA ASN A 180 4.83 -8.41 4.91
C ASN A 180 5.76 -7.19 4.99
N VAL A 181 5.61 -6.23 4.07
CA VAL A 181 6.50 -5.07 3.98
C VAL A 181 5.99 -3.95 4.89
N SER A 182 6.89 -3.46 5.75
CA SER A 182 6.63 -2.34 6.64
C SER A 182 7.74 -1.31 6.54
N ALA A 183 7.39 -0.05 6.79
CA ALA A 183 8.33 1.05 6.86
C ALA A 183 8.04 1.96 8.05
N PHE A 184 9.08 2.68 8.47
CA PHE A 184 9.01 3.67 9.52
C PHE A 184 8.99 5.08 8.90
N LEU A 185 8.05 5.90 9.35
CA LEU A 185 7.89 7.31 8.98
C LEU A 185 8.26 8.17 10.21
N PRO A 186 9.46 8.77 10.24
CA PRO A 186 9.86 9.64 11.34
C PRO A 186 9.00 10.91 11.44
N ASN A 187 8.82 11.47 12.64
CA ASN A 187 8.04 12.72 12.81
C ASN A 187 8.57 13.90 11.98
N ALA A 188 9.90 13.99 11.80
CA ALA A 188 10.55 15.03 10.98
C ALA A 188 10.19 14.94 9.48
N GLU A 189 9.70 13.78 9.05
CA GLU A 189 9.36 13.46 7.67
C GLU A 189 7.84 13.39 7.43
N ILE A 190 7.02 13.66 8.45
CA ILE A 190 5.55 13.67 8.31
C ILE A 190 5.07 14.93 7.60
N SER A 191 5.65 16.08 7.93
CA SER A 191 5.26 17.35 7.33
C SER A 191 6.48 18.25 7.18
N GLU A 192 6.38 19.25 6.31
CA GLU A 192 7.44 20.22 6.13
C GLU A 192 7.53 21.24 7.26
N THR A 193 6.45 21.39 8.02
CA THR A 193 6.38 22.14 9.27
C THR A 193 6.77 21.26 10.46
N TYR A 194 7.23 21.87 11.56
CA TYR A 194 7.58 21.10 12.75
C TYR A 194 6.35 20.44 13.37
N VAL A 195 6.27 19.12 13.29
CA VAL A 195 5.18 18.33 13.87
C VAL A 195 5.51 18.00 15.33
N ARG A 196 4.80 18.63 16.28
CA ARG A 196 4.89 18.25 17.70
C ARG A 196 4.27 16.88 17.96
N ASN A 197 3.11 16.58 17.37
CA ASN A 197 2.40 15.33 17.53
C ASN A 197 1.98 14.77 16.17
N ALA A 198 2.45 13.56 15.84
CA ALA A 198 2.07 12.85 14.61
C ALA A 198 0.55 12.59 14.49
N ASN A 199 -0.13 12.43 15.63
CA ASN A 199 -1.58 12.19 15.70
C ASN A 199 -2.44 13.30 15.07
N ASP A 200 -1.92 14.52 15.01
CA ASP A 200 -2.67 15.66 14.48
C ASP A 200 -2.70 15.62 12.94
N PHE A 201 -1.68 15.02 12.31
CA PHE A 201 -1.52 14.97 10.87
C PHE A 201 -1.97 13.65 10.26
N VAL A 202 -1.78 12.54 10.97
CA VAL A 202 -1.98 11.19 10.45
C VAL A 202 -2.80 10.37 11.42
N LYS A 203 -3.78 9.63 10.90
CA LYS A 203 -4.62 8.72 11.70
C LYS A 203 -4.29 7.26 11.42
N VAL A 204 -4.43 6.41 12.45
CA VAL A 204 -4.33 4.96 12.28
C VAL A 204 -5.37 4.49 11.27
N GLY A 205 -4.91 3.69 10.31
CA GLY A 205 -5.71 3.19 9.20
C GLY A 205 -5.92 4.18 8.05
N GLN A 206 -5.33 5.38 8.08
CA GLN A 206 -5.31 6.25 6.92
C GLN A 206 -4.37 5.68 5.84
N THR A 207 -4.76 5.81 4.58
CA THR A 207 -3.88 5.51 3.44
C THR A 207 -3.23 6.82 2.97
N VAL A 208 -1.91 6.82 2.88
CA VAL A 208 -1.07 7.98 2.54
C VAL A 208 -0.11 7.59 1.43
N LYS A 209 0.18 8.50 0.49
CA LYS A 209 1.25 8.30 -0.49
C LYS A 209 2.56 8.75 0.15
N VAL A 210 3.53 7.84 0.22
CA VAL A 210 4.84 8.09 0.84
C VAL A 210 5.95 7.86 -0.17
N ARG A 211 7.06 8.59 -0.01
CA ARG A 211 8.29 8.42 -0.77
C ARG A 211 9.28 7.60 0.03
N VAL A 212 9.96 6.66 -0.63
CA VAL A 212 11.02 5.87 -0.01
C VAL A 212 12.30 6.70 0.13
N ILE A 213 12.84 6.84 1.34
CA ILE A 213 14.09 7.56 1.61
C ILE A 213 15.27 6.58 1.66
N SER A 214 15.11 5.49 2.39
CA SER A 214 16.15 4.48 2.55
C SER A 214 15.55 3.10 2.70
N VAL A 215 16.26 2.10 2.16
CA VAL A 215 15.85 0.70 2.21
C VAL A 215 17.07 -0.12 2.60
N ASP A 216 16.94 -0.83 3.70
CA ASP A 216 17.86 -1.88 4.11
C ASP A 216 17.19 -3.23 3.88
N LYS A 217 17.57 -3.88 2.78
CA LYS A 217 17.04 -5.19 2.37
C LYS A 217 17.50 -6.32 3.30
N ALA A 218 18.68 -6.18 3.91
CA ALA A 218 19.22 -7.21 4.81
C ALA A 218 18.48 -7.23 6.14
N LEU A 219 18.17 -6.05 6.69
CA LEU A 219 17.42 -5.93 7.94
C LEU A 219 15.89 -5.86 7.73
N SER A 220 15.41 -5.88 6.48
CA SER A 220 14.00 -5.67 6.14
C SER A 220 13.44 -4.39 6.76
N LYS A 221 14.25 -3.33 6.77
CA LYS A 221 13.88 -2.02 7.32
C LYS A 221 13.81 -1.00 6.19
N CYS A 222 12.75 -0.21 6.18
CA CYS A 222 12.57 0.87 5.21
C CYS A 222 12.18 2.14 5.96
N MET A 223 12.73 3.27 5.52
CA MET A 223 12.35 4.59 5.99
C MET A 223 11.67 5.36 4.86
N VAL A 224 10.55 6.00 5.19
CA VAL A 224 9.73 6.73 4.24
C VAL A 224 9.50 8.16 4.70
N SER A 225 9.19 9.03 3.74
CA SER A 225 8.79 10.42 3.95
C SER A 225 7.40 10.68 3.39
N LEU A 226 6.65 11.55 4.05
CA LEU A 226 5.40 12.11 3.57
C LEU A 226 5.58 13.53 3.01
N ARG A 227 6.78 14.11 3.13
CA ARG A 227 7.09 15.44 2.59
C ARG A 227 6.93 15.44 1.07
N VAL A 228 6.23 16.46 0.57
CA VAL A 228 5.96 16.64 -0.86
C VAL A 228 7.14 17.36 -1.53
N SER A 229 7.86 18.21 -0.79
CA SER A 229 8.88 19.14 -1.29
C SER A 229 10.19 18.58 -1.85
N SER A 230 10.42 17.26 -1.89
CA SER A 230 11.69 16.76 -2.46
C SER A 230 11.64 16.65 -3.99
N ASP A 231 10.44 16.65 -4.59
CA ASP A 231 10.31 16.82 -6.02
C ASP A 231 10.16 18.31 -6.28
N MET A 232 11.31 18.98 -6.44
CA MET A 232 11.34 20.31 -7.02
C MET A 232 10.52 20.25 -8.30
N THR A 233 9.35 20.88 -8.31
CA THR A 233 8.55 20.98 -9.54
C THR A 233 9.42 21.71 -10.57
N ASP A 234 9.34 21.37 -11.86
CA ASP A 234 10.10 22.07 -12.89
C ASP A 234 9.88 23.60 -12.80
N GLU A 235 8.71 24.01 -12.34
CA GLU A 235 8.35 25.40 -12.00
C GLU A 235 9.21 25.99 -10.87
N GLN A 236 9.49 25.24 -9.81
CA GLN A 236 10.34 25.66 -8.70
C GLN A 236 11.82 25.73 -9.09
N VAL A 237 12.30 24.81 -9.95
CA VAL A 237 13.68 24.87 -10.50
C VAL A 237 13.83 26.08 -11.43
N ASN A 238 12.84 26.33 -12.28
CA ASN A 238 12.81 27.49 -13.18
C ASN A 238 12.61 28.82 -12.44
N ALA A 239 11.93 28.80 -11.30
CA ALA A 239 11.83 29.92 -10.38
C ALA A 239 13.19 30.23 -9.72
N LEU A 240 13.85 29.21 -9.18
CA LEU A 240 15.17 29.38 -8.54
C LEU A 240 16.22 29.88 -9.52
N SER A 241 16.18 29.47 -10.78
CA SER A 241 17.12 29.97 -11.80
C SER A 241 16.89 31.45 -12.17
N LYS A 242 15.66 31.96 -11.99
CA LYS A 242 15.33 33.38 -12.16
C LYS A 242 15.74 34.23 -10.95
N LEU A 243 15.86 33.63 -9.77
CA LEU A 243 16.24 34.32 -8.54
C LEU A 243 17.75 34.55 -8.51
N VAL A 244 18.18 35.74 -8.90
CA VAL A 244 19.57 36.20 -8.76
C VAL A 244 19.76 36.88 -7.40
N PRO A 245 20.74 36.44 -6.58
CA PRO A 245 21.08 37.11 -5.33
C PRO A 245 21.35 38.60 -5.53
N GLY A 246 20.67 39.45 -4.75
CA GLY A 246 20.88 40.90 -4.73
C GLY A 246 20.17 41.74 -5.80
N LYS A 247 19.45 41.11 -6.75
CA LYS A 247 18.68 41.85 -7.78
C LYS A 247 17.19 41.55 -7.79
N SER A 248 16.80 40.37 -7.30
CA SER A 248 15.42 39.90 -7.38
C SER A 248 14.63 40.40 -6.17
N ILE A 249 13.56 41.16 -6.41
CA ILE A 249 12.60 41.58 -5.39
C ILE A 249 11.37 40.69 -5.55
N VAL A 250 10.93 40.09 -4.47
CA VAL A 250 9.87 39.08 -4.45
C VAL A 250 8.92 39.37 -3.31
N ASN A 251 7.63 39.14 -3.55
CA ASN A 251 6.62 39.19 -2.49
C ASN A 251 6.65 37.86 -1.74
N ALA A 252 6.46 37.92 -0.42
CA ALA A 252 6.48 36.74 0.43
C ALA A 252 5.42 36.81 1.52
N GLU A 253 4.69 35.70 1.69
CA GLU A 253 3.74 35.46 2.76
C GLU A 253 4.44 34.84 3.97
N VAL A 254 4.15 35.33 5.18
CA VAL A 254 4.73 34.78 6.42
C VAL A 254 3.98 33.50 6.80
N LEU A 255 4.67 32.35 6.83
CA LEU A 255 4.07 31.07 7.22
C LEU A 255 4.24 30.80 8.72
N GLU A 256 5.47 30.87 9.21
CA GLU A 256 5.81 30.42 10.56
C GLU A 256 6.86 31.34 11.20
N LYS A 257 6.78 31.46 12.53
CA LYS A 257 7.71 32.22 13.35
C LYS A 257 8.44 31.29 14.30
N GLU A 258 9.75 31.25 14.15
CA GLU A 258 10.67 30.65 15.13
C GLU A 258 11.25 31.73 16.06
N ARG A 259 12.16 31.33 16.96
CA ARG A 259 12.75 32.24 17.96
C ARG A 259 13.67 33.29 17.32
N ASP A 260 14.45 32.89 16.31
CA ASP A 260 15.49 33.71 15.67
C ASP A 260 15.35 33.78 14.12
N SER A 261 14.25 33.26 13.59
CA SER A 261 13.97 33.15 12.16
C SER A 261 12.47 33.28 11.89
N VAL A 262 12.12 33.89 10.76
CA VAL A 262 10.77 33.87 10.19
C VAL A 262 10.83 33.08 8.88
N ILE A 263 9.97 32.07 8.77
CA ILE A 263 9.84 31.27 7.55
C ILE A 263 8.78 31.94 6.70
N VAL A 264 9.17 32.35 5.50
CA VAL A 264 8.29 33.00 4.52
C VAL A 264 8.14 32.12 3.28
N LYS A 265 6.95 32.10 2.68
CA LYS A 265 6.66 31.51 1.37
C LYS A 265 6.72 32.62 0.33
N LEU A 266 7.38 32.40 -0.78
CA LEU A 266 7.39 33.36 -1.88
C LEU A 266 6.04 33.28 -2.65
N ASP A 267 5.50 34.40 -3.12
CA ASP A 267 4.23 34.40 -3.85
C ASP A 267 4.40 33.84 -5.27
N ASP A 268 5.50 34.21 -5.92
CA ASP A 268 5.81 33.81 -7.30
C ASP A 268 6.22 32.33 -7.41
N CYS A 269 6.57 31.70 -6.28
CA CYS A 269 7.17 30.38 -6.22
C CYS A 269 6.79 29.71 -4.91
N GLU A 270 6.35 28.44 -4.90
CA GLU A 270 6.15 27.70 -3.64
C GLU A 270 7.42 27.40 -2.84
N VAL A 271 8.52 28.08 -3.17
CA VAL A 271 9.80 28.04 -2.48
C VAL A 271 9.71 28.80 -1.16
N ARG A 272 10.30 28.23 -0.11
CA ARG A 272 10.36 28.84 1.21
C ARG A 272 11.70 29.54 1.43
N GLY A 273 11.65 30.75 1.98
CA GLY A 273 12.80 31.53 2.41
C GLY A 273 12.85 31.64 3.93
N ILE A 274 14.04 31.91 4.45
CA ILE A 274 14.26 32.20 5.87
C ILE A 274 14.73 33.65 5.98
N VAL A 275 14.00 34.44 6.77
CA VAL A 275 14.41 35.80 7.14
C VAL A 275 14.88 35.78 8.59
N HIS A 276 16.17 36.03 8.79
CA HIS A 276 16.72 36.19 10.14
C HIS A 276 16.21 37.47 10.79
N VAL A 277 16.10 37.47 12.13
CA VAL A 277 15.59 38.64 12.86
C VAL A 277 16.39 39.92 12.58
N GLY A 278 17.69 39.80 12.34
CA GLY A 278 18.54 40.95 11.99
C GLY A 278 18.13 41.66 10.69
N HIS A 279 17.37 41.01 9.82
CA HIS A 279 16.90 41.56 8.54
C HIS A 279 15.39 41.88 8.52
N LEU A 280 14.69 41.75 9.66
CA LEU A 280 13.25 42.04 9.75
C LEU A 280 12.92 43.53 9.85
N ALA A 281 13.82 44.32 10.43
CA ALA A 281 13.61 45.75 10.63
C ALA A 281 14.93 46.49 10.66
N ASP A 282 14.95 47.67 10.06
CA ASP A 282 16.09 48.59 10.14
C ASP A 282 16.13 49.21 11.55
N GLY A 283 17.15 48.88 12.34
CA GLY A 283 17.33 49.42 13.69
C GLY A 283 18.14 48.53 14.63
N LEU A 284 18.14 48.87 15.92
CA LEU A 284 18.75 48.06 16.96
C LEU A 284 18.10 46.66 17.03
N PRO A 285 18.85 45.61 17.40
CA PRO A 285 18.33 44.22 17.47
C PRO A 285 17.06 44.09 18.32
N ASP A 286 16.88 44.95 19.32
CA ASP A 286 15.72 44.96 20.20
C ASP A 286 14.43 45.42 19.49
N VAL A 287 14.55 46.31 18.51
CA VAL A 287 13.40 46.76 17.68
C VAL A 287 12.94 45.61 16.79
N ALA A 288 13.87 44.90 16.17
CA ALA A 288 13.56 43.73 15.34
C ALA A 288 12.92 42.60 16.16
N ARG A 289 13.40 42.34 17.39
CA ARG A 289 12.76 41.40 18.34
C ARG A 289 11.36 41.86 18.76
N SER A 290 11.14 43.15 18.93
CA SER A 290 9.82 43.72 19.25
C SER A 290 8.84 43.54 18.08
N GLN A 291 9.28 43.79 16.84
CA GLN A 291 8.48 43.55 15.64
C GLN A 291 8.18 42.06 15.44
N LEU A 292 9.18 41.20 15.67
CA LEU A 292 8.97 39.76 15.69
C LEU A 292 7.89 39.37 16.72
N LYS A 293 7.89 39.97 17.91
CA LYS A 293 6.88 39.72 18.95
C LYS A 293 5.48 40.21 18.57
N LYS A 294 5.38 41.25 17.73
CA LYS A 294 4.11 41.82 17.24
C LYS A 294 3.49 41.03 16.09
N LEU A 295 4.27 40.25 15.34
CA LEU A 295 3.75 39.34 14.32
C LEU A 295 2.81 38.31 14.98
N LYS A 296 1.52 38.44 14.64
CA LYS A 296 0.49 37.44 14.91
C LYS A 296 0.37 36.58 13.65
N ILE A 297 0.60 35.29 13.82
CA ILE A 297 0.29 34.25 12.83
C ILE A 297 -1.03 33.65 13.27
#